data_AF-A0ABD5RH21-F1
#
_entry.id   AF-A0ABD5RH21-F1
#
_cell.length_a   1.000
_cell.length_b   1.000
_cell.length_c   1.000
_cell.angle_alpha   90.00
_cell.angle_beta   90.00
_cell.angle_gamma   90.00
#
_symmetry.space_group_name_H-M   'P 1'
#
loop_
_entity.id
_entity.type
_entity.pdbx_description
1 polymer ?
#
loop_
_entity_poly.entity_id
_entity_poly.type
_entity_poly.pdbx_seq_one_letter_code
_entity_poly.pdbx_strand_id
1 'polypeptide(L)'
;MSDGSSDAASAGDSTDEETARSRSPTSRNRGAVSSRARASDRGRALGRLLVVLGLGVVPWTVVAGVDLTFVFPFGLLNDDPWTLVTLPDYLRLSVYGRSAAIESWLVGAGIYVGAVASALAGVAGWDDRRLTGGLLVLAALNQFPLAYAFSRRPGTLAVPFGSVLLLIAAWWLYWPAVIEWVDERTE
;
A
#
# COMPACT_ATOMS: atom_id res chain seq x y z
N MET A 1 -50.86 -64.88 49.27
CA MET A 1 -51.00 -63.41 49.30
C MET A 1 -49.80 -62.93 50.10
N SER A 2 -48.59 -62.87 49.53
CA SER A 2 -48.06 -61.91 48.51
C SER A 2 -48.02 -60.51 49.13
N ASP A 3 -46.91 -59.77 49.24
CA ASP A 3 -45.69 -59.56 48.44
C ASP A 3 -44.54 -59.13 49.39
N GLY A 4 -43.25 -59.04 49.07
CA GLY A 4 -42.52 -58.90 47.81
C GLY A 4 -41.40 -57.87 48.03
N SER A 5 -40.20 -58.24 47.60
CA SER A 5 -38.92 -57.52 47.65
C SER A 5 -38.95 -56.07 47.15
N SER A 6 -38.07 -55.19 47.69
CA SER A 6 -37.48 -54.07 46.93
C SER A 6 -36.23 -53.51 47.62
N ASP A 7 -35.07 -54.00 47.18
CA ASP A 7 -33.80 -53.27 47.12
C ASP A 7 -33.88 -52.16 46.07
N ALA A 8 -33.47 -50.93 46.42
CA ALA A 8 -33.02 -49.86 45.50
C ALA A 8 -32.37 -48.76 46.37
N ALA A 9 -31.06 -48.50 46.35
CA ALA A 9 -30.22 -47.94 45.28
C ALA A 9 -30.59 -46.50 44.85
N SER A 10 -29.82 -45.51 45.34
CA SER A 10 -29.45 -44.20 44.73
C SER A 10 -29.01 -43.27 45.87
N ALA A 11 -27.75 -42.90 46.11
CA ALA A 11 -26.64 -42.54 45.22
C ALA A 11 -27.04 -41.46 44.20
N GLY A 12 -26.71 -40.20 44.51
CA GLY A 12 -26.55 -39.15 43.52
C GLY A 12 -27.45 -37.93 43.74
N ASP A 13 -26.90 -36.89 44.38
CA ASP A 13 -27.21 -35.51 43.99
C ASP A 13 -26.02 -34.61 44.33
N SER A 14 -25.00 -34.68 43.49
CA SER A 14 -23.83 -33.80 43.51
C SER A 14 -23.45 -33.44 42.08
N THR A 15 -24.44 -33.12 41.25
CA THR A 15 -24.30 -32.99 39.79
C THR A 15 -24.42 -31.56 39.26
N ASP A 16 -24.41 -30.55 40.14
CA ASP A 16 -24.56 -29.16 39.71
C ASP A 16 -23.25 -28.34 39.69
N GLU A 17 -22.13 -28.87 40.20
CA GLU A 17 -20.84 -28.15 40.17
C GLU A 17 -19.93 -28.52 39.00
N GLU A 18 -20.24 -29.58 38.25
CA GLU A 18 -19.36 -30.11 37.20
C GLU A 18 -19.70 -29.65 35.78
N THR A 19 -20.60 -28.68 35.60
CA THR A 19 -20.82 -28.04 34.28
C THR A 19 -20.11 -26.70 34.11
N ALA A 20 -19.50 -26.15 35.17
CA ALA A 20 -18.80 -24.86 35.10
C ALA A 20 -17.26 -24.97 34.85
N ARG A 21 -16.64 -26.15 35.04
CA ARG A 21 -15.17 -26.31 34.97
C ARG A 21 -14.60 -26.78 33.63
N SER A 22 -15.43 -27.20 32.68
CA SER A 22 -14.95 -27.66 31.35
C SER A 22 -14.99 -26.58 30.27
N ARG A 23 -14.77 -25.30 30.62
CA ARG A 23 -14.43 -24.27 29.62
C ARG A 23 -12.92 -24.28 29.42
N SER A 24 -12.49 -25.13 28.49
CA SER A 24 -11.10 -25.36 28.14
C SER A 24 -10.34 -24.02 27.95
N PRO A 25 -9.24 -23.75 28.68
CA PRO A 25 -8.47 -22.50 28.58
C PRO A 25 -7.87 -22.26 27.17
N THR A 26 -7.88 -23.27 26.32
CA THR A 26 -7.36 -23.27 24.95
C THR A 26 -8.17 -22.44 23.95
N SER A 27 -9.50 -22.29 24.10
CA SER A 27 -10.31 -21.52 23.12
C SER A 27 -10.09 -20.01 23.25
N ARG A 28 -9.93 -19.53 24.49
CA ARG A 28 -9.69 -18.11 24.80
C ARG A 28 -8.33 -17.65 24.26
N ASN A 29 -7.33 -18.52 24.31
CA ASN A 29 -5.98 -18.22 23.82
C ASN A 29 -5.92 -18.18 22.28
N ARG A 30 -6.65 -19.07 21.60
CA ARG A 30 -6.71 -19.10 20.11
C ARG A 30 -7.36 -17.84 19.53
N GLY A 31 -8.40 -17.32 20.20
CA GLY A 31 -9.01 -16.03 19.87
C GLY A 31 -8.03 -14.86 19.98
N ALA A 32 -7.33 -14.76 21.11
CA ALA A 32 -6.35 -13.70 21.36
C ALA A 32 -5.16 -13.71 20.38
N VAL A 33 -4.68 -14.91 20.00
CA VAL A 33 -3.62 -15.07 18.99
C VAL A 33 -4.09 -14.59 17.62
N SER A 34 -5.30 -14.98 17.19
CA SER A 34 -5.84 -14.57 15.89
C SER A 34 -6.17 -13.08 15.79
N SER A 35 -6.59 -12.44 16.88
CA SER A 35 -6.79 -10.98 16.93
C SER A 35 -5.47 -10.21 16.88
N ARG A 36 -4.43 -10.71 17.57
CA ARG A 36 -3.11 -10.08 17.59
C ARG A 36 -2.40 -10.21 16.23
N ALA A 37 -2.53 -11.36 15.57
CA ALA A 37 -2.04 -11.56 14.20
C ALA A 37 -2.76 -10.65 13.18
N ARG A 38 -4.08 -10.53 13.25
CA ARG A 38 -4.83 -9.59 12.38
C ARG A 38 -4.45 -8.13 12.64
N ALA A 39 -4.22 -7.75 13.90
CA ALA A 39 -3.79 -6.40 14.25
C ALA A 39 -2.37 -6.08 13.72
N SER A 40 -1.43 -7.02 13.81
CA SER A 40 -0.07 -6.84 13.28
C SER A 40 -0.05 -6.78 11.75
N ASP A 41 -0.87 -7.59 11.06
CA ASP A 41 -1.02 -7.52 9.60
C ASP A 41 -1.59 -6.18 9.16
N ARG A 42 -2.62 -5.68 9.85
CA ARG A 42 -3.20 -4.36 9.55
C ARG A 42 -2.21 -3.24 9.81
N GLY A 43 -1.40 -3.32 10.88
CA GLY A 43 -0.32 -2.37 11.16
C GLY A 43 0.74 -2.32 10.06
N ARG A 44 1.14 -3.47 9.52
CA ARG A 44 2.07 -3.55 8.37
C ARG A 44 1.46 -2.99 7.09
N ALA A 45 0.19 -3.27 6.83
CA ALA A 45 -0.54 -2.73 5.68
C ALA A 45 -0.67 -1.19 5.76
N LEU A 46 -0.99 -0.65 6.93
CA LEU A 46 -1.03 0.79 7.17
C LEU A 46 0.36 1.44 6.99
N GLY A 47 1.43 0.81 7.49
CA GLY A 47 2.78 1.29 7.27
C GLY A 47 3.15 1.39 5.79
N ARG A 48 2.79 0.37 4.99
CA ARG A 48 2.98 0.40 3.54
C ARG A 48 2.16 1.49 2.87
N LEU A 49 0.89 1.64 3.24
CA LEU A 49 0.03 2.71 2.72
C LEU A 49 0.63 4.08 3.04
N LEU A 50 1.13 4.30 4.25
CA LEU A 50 1.78 5.55 4.64
C LEU A 50 3.04 5.82 3.81
N VAL A 51 3.85 4.80 3.54
CA VAL A 51 5.01 4.95 2.64
C VAL A 51 4.56 5.30 1.22
N VAL A 52 3.57 4.59 0.69
CA VAL A 52 3.02 4.87 -0.64
C VAL A 52 2.49 6.29 -0.69
N LEU A 53 1.68 6.73 0.27
CA LEU A 53 1.17 8.10 0.37
C LEU A 53 2.30 9.13 0.50
N GLY A 54 3.33 8.83 1.28
CA GLY A 54 4.51 9.68 1.44
C GLY A 54 5.21 9.96 0.12
N LEU A 55 5.30 8.95 -0.77
CA LEU A 55 5.86 9.12 -2.12
C LEU A 55 5.07 10.13 -2.96
N GLY A 56 3.80 10.38 -2.64
CA GLY A 56 2.95 11.34 -3.33
C GLY A 56 3.19 12.79 -2.92
N VAL A 57 3.81 13.01 -1.76
CA VAL A 57 4.08 14.34 -1.19
C VAL A 57 5.49 14.82 -1.56
N VAL A 58 6.40 13.89 -1.86
CA VAL A 58 7.77 14.21 -2.26
C VAL A 58 7.80 14.68 -3.71
N PRO A 59 8.69 15.64 -4.08
CA PRO A 59 8.88 16.01 -5.47
C PRO A 59 9.36 14.81 -6.30
N TRP A 60 8.64 14.54 -7.38
CA TRP A 60 8.94 13.44 -8.29
C TRP A 60 10.02 13.78 -9.31
N THR A 61 10.05 15.01 -9.80
CA THR A 61 11.13 15.47 -10.66
C THR A 61 11.57 16.84 -10.19
N VAL A 62 12.88 17.02 -10.05
CA VAL A 62 13.46 18.33 -9.79
C VAL A 62 14.14 18.77 -11.07
N VAL A 63 13.75 19.93 -11.57
CA VAL A 63 14.34 20.54 -12.75
C VAL A 63 15.14 21.75 -12.29
N ALA A 64 16.46 21.70 -12.49
CA ALA A 64 17.39 22.77 -12.18
C ALA A 64 17.93 23.36 -13.49
N GLY A 65 17.54 24.60 -13.78
CA GLY A 65 18.01 25.36 -14.95
C GLY A 65 18.43 26.78 -14.52
N VAL A 66 17.81 27.79 -15.15
CA VAL A 66 17.86 29.17 -14.65
C VAL A 66 17.03 29.29 -13.37
N ASP A 67 15.88 28.61 -13.34
CA ASP A 67 14.97 28.54 -12.20
C ASP A 67 14.89 27.10 -11.65
N LEU A 68 14.47 26.99 -10.38
CA LEU A 68 14.17 25.70 -9.76
C LEU A 68 12.68 25.37 -9.94
N THR A 69 12.39 24.21 -10.54
CA THR A 69 11.02 23.70 -10.66
C THR A 69 10.91 22.33 -9.99
N PHE A 70 10.00 22.22 -9.03
CA PHE A 70 9.63 20.96 -8.40
C PHE A 70 8.34 20.43 -9.00
N VAL A 71 8.41 19.24 -9.58
CA VAL A 71 7.26 18.54 -10.15
C VAL A 71 6.76 17.54 -9.12
N PHE A 72 5.57 17.79 -8.58
CA PHE A 72 4.83 16.87 -7.72
C PHE A 72 3.84 16.07 -8.56
N PRO A 73 3.29 14.95 -8.06
CA PRO A 73 2.22 14.24 -8.77
C PRO A 73 0.91 15.04 -8.84
N PHE A 74 0.73 16.04 -7.97
CA PHE A 74 -0.48 16.86 -7.87
C PHE A 74 -0.31 18.31 -8.36
N GLY A 75 0.90 18.73 -8.69
CA GLY A 75 1.16 20.11 -9.08
C GLY A 75 2.62 20.42 -9.37
N LEU A 76 2.87 21.67 -9.75
CA LEU A 76 4.18 22.22 -10.09
C LEU A 76 4.47 23.36 -9.14
N LEU A 77 5.67 23.40 -8.57
CA LEU A 77 6.15 24.52 -7.76
C LEU A 77 7.35 25.14 -8.47
N ASN A 78 7.20 26.38 -8.92
CA ASN A 78 8.29 27.15 -9.53
C ASN A 78 8.86 28.15 -8.53
N ASP A 79 10.16 28.44 -8.61
CA ASP A 79 10.88 29.39 -7.76
C ASP A 79 10.74 30.86 -8.25
N ASP A 80 10.58 31.10 -9.56
CA ASP A 80 10.53 32.45 -10.12
C ASP A 80 9.23 32.74 -10.93
N PRO A 81 8.17 33.28 -10.31
CA PRO A 81 7.94 33.47 -8.86
C PRO A 81 7.44 32.19 -8.17
N TRP A 82 7.58 32.13 -6.83
CA TRP A 82 7.03 31.07 -5.95
C TRP A 82 5.55 30.84 -6.16
N THR A 83 5.23 29.97 -7.12
CA THR A 83 3.87 29.72 -7.57
C THR A 83 3.63 28.22 -7.59
N LEU A 84 2.66 27.81 -6.79
CA LEU A 84 2.15 26.45 -6.83
C LEU A 84 1.02 26.40 -7.85
N VAL A 85 1.31 25.79 -9.00
CA VAL A 85 0.30 25.53 -10.02
C VAL A 85 -0.23 24.12 -9.81
N THR A 86 -1.47 24.01 -9.35
CA THR A 86 -2.10 22.71 -9.14
C THR A 86 -2.42 22.04 -10.47
N LEU A 87 -2.46 20.70 -10.49
CA LEU A 87 -2.76 19.94 -11.70
C LEU A 87 -4.10 20.34 -12.37
N PRO A 88 -5.22 20.54 -11.65
CA PRO A 88 -6.48 21.01 -12.25
C PRO A 88 -6.36 22.39 -12.89
N ASP A 89 -5.65 23.31 -12.25
CA ASP A 89 -5.46 24.67 -12.77
C ASP A 89 -4.53 24.64 -14.00
N TYR A 90 -3.46 23.85 -13.93
CA TYR A 90 -2.57 23.61 -15.06
C TYR A 90 -3.30 23.02 -16.27
N LEU A 91 -4.21 22.07 -16.06
CA LEU A 91 -5.02 21.48 -17.13
C LEU A 91 -6.01 22.47 -17.76
N ARG A 92 -6.57 23.39 -16.96
CA ARG A 92 -7.44 24.48 -17.46
C ARG A 92 -6.65 25.51 -18.27
N LEU A 93 -5.43 25.82 -17.85
CA LEU A 93 -4.53 26.74 -18.54
C LEU A 93 -3.93 26.10 -19.82
N SER A 94 -3.71 24.79 -19.81
CA SER A 94 -3.00 24.04 -20.86
C SER A 94 -3.91 23.50 -21.98
N VAL A 95 -5.14 24.01 -22.13
CA VAL A 95 -6.06 23.65 -23.21
C VAL A 95 -5.44 23.87 -24.60
N TYR A 96 -4.41 24.71 -24.71
CA TYR A 96 -3.78 25.12 -25.97
C TYR A 96 -2.46 24.40 -26.33
N GLY A 97 -1.94 23.48 -25.52
CA GLY A 97 -0.65 22.84 -25.82
C GLY A 97 -0.37 21.58 -25.02
N ARG A 98 -0.71 20.42 -25.59
CA ARG A 98 -0.45 19.12 -24.97
C ARG A 98 0.95 18.64 -25.34
N SER A 99 1.94 18.97 -24.52
CA SER A 99 3.27 18.41 -24.71
C SER A 99 3.30 16.95 -24.22
N ALA A 100 4.10 16.09 -24.86
CA ALA A 100 4.28 14.69 -24.45
C ALA A 100 4.78 14.55 -22.99
N ALA A 101 5.43 15.59 -22.46
CA ALA A 101 5.83 15.68 -21.07
C ALA A 101 4.63 15.74 -20.10
N ILE A 102 3.56 16.44 -20.47
CA ILE A 102 2.36 16.55 -19.63
C ILE A 102 1.56 15.24 -19.65
N GLU A 103 1.48 14.57 -20.79
CA GLU A 103 0.80 13.27 -20.89
C GLU A 103 1.51 12.20 -20.08
N SER A 104 2.83 12.11 -20.18
CA SER A 104 3.62 11.19 -19.35
C SER A 104 3.47 11.50 -17.86
N TRP A 105 3.39 12.78 -17.46
CA TRP A 105 3.12 13.14 -16.07
C TRP A 105 1.73 12.68 -15.60
N LEU A 106 0.67 12.91 -16.39
CA LEU A 106 -0.69 12.46 -16.08
C LEU A 106 -0.81 10.95 -15.99
N VAL A 107 -0.21 10.22 -16.94
CA VAL A 107 -0.20 8.76 -16.94
C VAL A 107 0.51 8.25 -15.69
N GLY A 108 1.66 8.84 -15.33
CA GLY A 108 2.40 8.47 -14.12
C GLY A 108 1.61 8.72 -12.84
N ALA A 109 0.96 9.88 -12.74
CA ALA A 109 0.08 10.21 -11.63
C ALA A 109 -1.11 9.24 -11.54
N GLY A 110 -1.73 8.88 -12.67
CA GLY A 110 -2.82 7.91 -12.73
C GLY A 110 -2.40 6.51 -12.27
N ILE A 111 -1.24 6.03 -12.73
CA ILE A 111 -0.68 4.74 -12.30
C ILE A 111 -0.41 4.75 -10.78
N TYR A 112 0.12 5.84 -10.24
CA TYR A 112 0.36 5.98 -8.81
C TYR A 112 -0.92 6.06 -7.98
N VAL A 113 -1.97 6.74 -8.46
CA VAL A 113 -3.29 6.67 -7.83
C VAL A 113 -3.81 5.24 -7.81
N GLY A 114 -3.58 4.48 -8.89
CA GLY A 114 -3.84 3.03 -8.92
C GLY A 114 -3.05 2.27 -7.84
N ALA A 115 -1.77 2.60 -7.64
CA ALA A 115 -0.96 2.00 -6.58
C ALA A 115 -1.49 2.33 -5.17
N VAL A 116 -1.93 3.58 -4.94
CA VAL A 116 -2.57 4.01 -3.68
C VAL A 116 -3.89 3.27 -3.45
N ALA A 117 -4.73 3.15 -4.49
CA ALA A 117 -6.00 2.41 -4.42
C ALA A 117 -5.77 0.92 -4.11
N SER A 118 -4.76 0.31 -4.73
CA SER A 118 -4.35 -1.07 -4.45
C SER A 118 -3.84 -1.23 -3.00
N ALA A 119 -3.02 -0.30 -2.51
CA ALA A 119 -2.57 -0.30 -1.12
C ALA A 119 -3.73 -0.12 -0.12
N LEU A 120 -4.72 0.70 -0.45
CA LEU A 120 -5.96 0.86 0.33
C LEU A 120 -6.78 -0.44 0.35
N ALA A 121 -6.89 -1.14 -0.78
CA ALA A 121 -7.52 -2.46 -0.85
C ALA A 121 -6.80 -3.47 0.07
N GLY A 122 -5.47 -3.39 0.16
CA GLY A 122 -4.69 -4.18 1.11
C GLY A 122 -5.01 -3.92 2.58
N VAL A 123 -5.34 -2.68 2.97
CA VAL A 123 -5.83 -2.35 4.32
C VAL A 123 -7.24 -2.90 4.57
N ALA A 124 -8.05 -3.01 3.52
CA ALA A 124 -9.39 -3.62 3.57
C ALA A 124 -9.38 -5.15 3.56
N GLY A 125 -8.22 -5.78 3.40
CA GLY A 125 -8.05 -7.25 3.36
C GLY A 125 -8.15 -7.88 1.97
N TRP A 126 -8.17 -7.05 0.91
CA TRP A 126 -8.22 -7.46 -0.49
C TRP A 126 -6.85 -7.12 -1.11
N ASP A 127 -5.79 -7.83 -0.70
CA ASP A 127 -4.40 -7.49 -1.05
C ASP A 127 -3.86 -8.38 -2.18
N ASP A 128 -3.50 -7.78 -3.32
CA ASP A 128 -2.53 -8.36 -4.25
C ASP A 128 -1.25 -7.52 -4.24
N ARG A 129 -0.28 -7.97 -3.45
CA ARG A 129 1.01 -7.31 -3.24
C ARG A 129 1.79 -7.16 -4.55
N ARG A 130 1.57 -8.06 -5.51
CA ARG A 130 2.26 -8.05 -6.80
C ARG A 130 1.75 -6.93 -7.68
N LEU A 131 0.44 -6.70 -7.66
CA LEU A 131 -0.18 -5.61 -8.41
C LEU A 131 0.31 -4.25 -7.90
N THR A 132 0.37 -4.09 -6.57
CA THR A 132 0.89 -2.84 -5.97
C THR A 132 2.38 -2.62 -6.30
N GLY A 133 3.21 -3.64 -6.17
CA GLY A 133 4.62 -3.57 -6.55
C GLY A 133 4.83 -3.29 -8.05
N GLY A 134 4.07 -3.96 -8.91
CA GLY A 134 4.10 -3.76 -10.36
C GLY A 134 3.67 -2.36 -10.78
N LEU A 135 2.63 -1.81 -10.15
CA LEU A 135 2.19 -0.44 -10.38
C LEU A 135 3.26 0.59 -9.98
N LEU A 136 3.98 0.36 -8.87
CA LEU A 136 5.08 1.24 -8.46
C LEU A 136 6.25 1.21 -9.45
N VAL A 137 6.62 0.02 -9.94
CA VAL A 137 7.66 -0.12 -10.97
C VAL A 137 7.21 0.55 -12.26
N LEU A 138 5.97 0.35 -12.69
CA LEU A 138 5.43 0.96 -13.91
C LEU A 138 5.37 2.49 -13.79
N ALA A 139 4.98 3.01 -12.64
CA ALA A 139 5.01 4.44 -12.34
C ALA A 139 6.43 5.00 -12.42
N ALA A 140 7.42 4.28 -11.88
CA ALA A 140 8.82 4.68 -11.94
C ALA A 140 9.38 4.68 -13.37
N LEU A 141 9.03 3.66 -14.18
CA LEU A 141 9.44 3.55 -15.58
C LEU A 141 8.84 4.65 -16.45
N ASN A 142 7.57 5.01 -16.21
CA ASN A 142 6.86 6.03 -16.96
C ASN A 142 7.45 7.46 -16.78
N GLN A 143 8.25 7.67 -15.73
CA GLN A 143 8.93 8.94 -15.46
C GLN A 143 10.26 9.10 -16.24
N PHE A 144 10.85 8.02 -16.77
CA PHE A 144 12.13 8.11 -17.52
C PHE A 144 12.02 8.91 -18.84
N PRO A 145 10.98 8.75 -19.67
CA PRO A 145 10.79 9.58 -20.85
C PRO A 145 10.69 11.07 -20.54
N LEU A 146 10.10 11.41 -19.38
CA LEU A 146 9.95 12.79 -18.91
C LEU A 146 11.32 13.41 -18.56
N ALA A 147 12.11 12.72 -17.74
CA ALA A 147 13.47 13.16 -17.39
C ALA A 147 14.37 13.26 -18.63
N TYR A 148 14.27 12.31 -19.54
CA TYR A 148 15.02 12.31 -20.79
C TYR A 148 14.61 13.48 -21.72
N ALA A 149 13.32 13.79 -21.81
CA ALA A 149 12.82 14.92 -22.60
C ALA A 149 13.28 16.28 -22.07
N PHE A 150 13.37 16.45 -20.75
CA PHE A 150 13.88 17.69 -20.14
C PHE A 150 15.41 17.80 -20.23
N SER A 151 16.15 16.69 -20.12
CA SER A 151 17.62 16.65 -20.21
C SER A 151 18.16 17.00 -21.61
N ARG A 152 17.32 16.93 -22.66
CA ARG A 152 17.68 17.41 -24.01
C ARG A 152 17.67 18.93 -24.15
N ARG A 153 17.20 19.70 -23.16
CA ARG A 153 17.23 21.17 -23.20
C ARG A 153 18.61 21.65 -22.73
N PRO A 154 19.34 22.43 -23.53
CA PRO A 154 20.64 22.95 -23.14
C PRO A 154 20.50 23.86 -21.90
N GLY A 155 21.29 23.62 -20.86
CA GLY A 155 21.27 24.39 -19.61
C GLY A 155 20.22 23.95 -18.59
N THR A 156 19.62 22.76 -18.73
CA THR A 156 18.63 22.24 -17.77
C THR A 156 18.98 20.80 -17.35
N LEU A 157 19.01 20.54 -16.05
CA LEU A 157 19.16 19.21 -15.46
C LEU A 157 17.85 18.78 -14.81
N ALA A 158 17.24 17.72 -15.34
CA ALA A 158 16.07 17.09 -14.73
C ALA A 158 16.47 15.80 -14.01
N VAL A 159 16.25 15.78 -12.69
CA VAL A 159 16.55 14.62 -11.84
C VAL A 159 15.22 13.94 -11.45
N PRO A 160 14.96 12.72 -11.93
CA PRO A 160 13.74 11.96 -11.60
C PRO A 160 13.84 11.32 -10.22
N PHE A 161 13.80 12.15 -9.18
CA PHE A 161 13.92 11.72 -7.79
C PHE A 161 12.80 10.74 -7.38
N GLY A 162 11.59 10.98 -7.87
CA GLY A 162 10.40 10.14 -7.68
C GLY A 162 10.56 8.75 -8.27
N SER A 163 11.17 8.59 -9.45
CA SER A 163 11.43 7.26 -10.02
C SER A 163 12.30 6.40 -9.11
N VAL A 164 13.36 7.00 -8.57
CA VAL A 164 14.31 6.30 -7.70
C VAL A 164 13.61 5.90 -6.41
N LEU A 165 12.85 6.81 -5.79
CA LEU A 165 12.07 6.54 -4.59
C LEU A 165 10.98 5.47 -4.79
N LEU A 166 10.27 5.51 -5.92
CA LEU A 166 9.25 4.51 -6.28
C LEU A 166 9.89 3.14 -6.49
N LEU A 167 11.05 3.06 -7.15
CA LEU A 167 11.81 1.81 -7.30
C LEU A 167 12.33 1.28 -5.97
N ILE A 168 12.87 2.15 -5.11
CA ILE A 168 13.33 1.76 -3.77
C ILE A 168 12.15 1.23 -2.95
N ALA A 169 10.99 1.89 -3.00
CA ALA A 169 9.80 1.43 -2.29
C ALA A 169 9.27 0.10 -2.84
N ALA A 170 9.23 -0.06 -4.16
CA ALA A 170 8.87 -1.32 -4.81
C ALA A 170 9.82 -2.45 -4.38
N TRP A 171 11.13 -2.18 -4.41
CA TRP A 171 12.17 -3.12 -4.02
C TRP A 171 12.09 -3.48 -2.53
N TRP A 172 11.97 -2.51 -1.64
CA TRP A 172 11.99 -2.80 -0.20
C TRP A 172 10.71 -3.43 0.33
N LEU A 173 9.53 -3.02 -0.18
CA LEU A 173 8.25 -3.43 0.38
C LEU A 173 7.63 -4.65 -0.30
N TYR A 174 7.94 -4.86 -1.59
CA TYR A 174 7.22 -5.84 -2.42
C TYR A 174 8.11 -6.93 -3.03
N TRP A 175 9.44 -6.73 -3.08
CA TRP A 175 10.38 -7.76 -3.55
C TRP A 175 10.33 -9.10 -2.78
N PRO A 176 10.15 -9.14 -1.44
CA PRO A 176 10.07 -10.42 -0.72
C PRO A 176 8.91 -11.30 -1.18
N ALA A 177 7.77 -10.69 -1.51
CA ALA A 177 6.59 -11.41 -1.99
C ALA A 177 6.78 -11.97 -3.42
N VAL A 178 7.70 -11.39 -4.19
CA VAL A 178 8.06 -11.91 -5.52
C VAL A 178 8.98 -13.11 -5.38
N ILE A 179 9.93 -13.09 -4.44
CA ILE A 179 10.85 -14.22 -4.18
C ILE A 179 10.06 -15.46 -3.72
N GLU A 180 9.16 -15.31 -2.74
CA GLU A 180 8.34 -16.42 -2.21
C GLU A 180 7.59 -17.15 -3.33
N TRP A 181 7.07 -16.43 -4.32
CA TRP A 181 6.39 -17.02 -5.46
C TRP A 181 7.28 -17.78 -6.43
N VAL A 182 8.48 -17.25 -6.67
CA VAL A 182 9.42 -17.93 -7.58
C VAL A 182 9.77 -19.28 -6.98
N ASP A 183 9.97 -19.34 -5.66
CA ASP A 183 10.30 -20.54 -4.91
C ASP A 183 9.18 -21.60 -5.00
N GLU A 184 7.92 -21.19 -4.76
CA GLU A 184 6.73 -22.07 -4.89
C GLU A 184 6.55 -22.69 -6.29
N ARG A 185 7.12 -22.08 -7.34
CA ARG A 185 7.02 -22.60 -8.72
C ARG A 185 8.17 -23.53 -9.11
N THR A 186 9.22 -23.58 -8.30
CA THR A 186 10.42 -24.39 -8.56
C THR A 186 10.43 -25.73 -7.81
N GLU A 187 9.46 -25.96 -6.93
CA GLU A 187 9.17 -27.26 -6.27
C GLU A 187 8.10 -28.07 -7.02
#